data_AF-A0A7S3GKF1-F1
#
_entry.id   AF-A0A7S3GKF1-F1
#
_cell.length_a   1.000
_cell.length_b   1.000
_cell.length_c   1.000
_cell.angle_alpha   90.00
_cell.angle_beta   90.00
_cell.angle_gamma   90.00
#
_symmetry.space_group_name_H-M   'P 1'
#
loop_
_entity.id
_entity.type
_entity.pdbx_description
1 polymer ?
#
loop_
_entity_poly.entity_id
_entity_poly.type
_entity_poly.pdbx_seq_one_letter_code
_entity_poly.pdbx_strand_id
1 'polypeptide(L)'
;RNTLAEVSGDPHSNGLDDIFLTPQALGKSVEEYVQWIKKKESWGGAVELRLAARAFHVCILSIDIATLRVDCYSTTEGKGQYVALLYDGIHYDPLAASFADEFEPIPPAADMTLFELDASATDIIKSGYGVIPPSSESSRFLYSCLKIADALRKEHKYTDVSSFALRCSECGEALKGEKEAMAHSTKTKHTQFQEYAK
;
A
#
# COMPACT_ATOMS: atom_id res chain seq x y z
N ARG A 1 -7.28 11.81 4.30
CA ARG A 1 -6.99 12.50 5.58
C ARG A 1 -7.84 11.85 6.66
N ASN A 2 -7.22 11.06 7.54
CA ASN A 2 -7.74 10.73 8.87
C ASN A 2 -6.53 10.42 9.74
N THR A 3 -6.19 11.39 10.59
CA THR A 3 -5.22 11.27 11.68
C THR A 3 -5.91 10.55 12.83
N LEU A 4 -5.26 9.50 13.35
CA LEU A 4 -5.73 8.68 14.47
C LEU A 4 -5.89 9.55 15.73
N ALA A 5 -7.02 9.40 16.42
CA ALA A 5 -7.24 9.96 17.75
C ALA A 5 -6.91 8.89 18.81
N GLU A 6 -6.13 9.29 19.81
CA GLU A 6 -5.80 8.49 20.99
C GLU A 6 -7.04 8.26 21.87
N VAL A 7 -7.32 7.02 22.28
CA VAL A 7 -8.20 6.71 23.42
C VAL A 7 -7.66 5.48 24.16
N SER A 8 -7.64 5.57 25.49
CA SER A 8 -7.12 4.59 26.44
C SER A 8 -8.08 3.41 26.74
N GLY A 9 -7.56 2.18 26.79
CA GLY A 9 -7.83 1.21 27.87
C GLY A 9 -8.39 -0.20 27.54
N ASP A 10 -7.61 -1.26 27.81
CA ASP A 10 -7.92 -2.51 28.56
C ASP A 10 -6.62 -3.34 28.69
N PRO A 11 -6.14 -3.72 29.90
CA PRO A 11 -4.89 -4.47 30.08
C PRO A 11 -4.94 -5.96 29.68
N HIS A 12 -6.08 -6.48 29.20
CA HIS A 12 -6.19 -7.86 28.69
C HIS A 12 -6.46 -7.97 27.17
N SER A 13 -6.56 -6.86 26.45
CA SER A 13 -6.48 -6.88 24.98
C SER A 13 -5.00 -6.87 24.56
N ASN A 14 -4.62 -7.65 23.56
CA ASN A 14 -3.25 -7.66 23.02
C ASN A 14 -2.95 -6.39 22.18
N GLY A 15 -3.19 -5.21 22.75
CA GLY A 15 -2.37 -4.00 22.64
C GLY A 15 -2.28 -3.26 21.30
N LEU A 16 -2.91 -3.74 20.23
CA LEU A 16 -3.16 -2.98 19.01
C LEU A 16 -4.53 -3.42 18.50
N ASP A 17 -5.54 -2.62 18.83
CA ASP A 17 -6.93 -2.90 18.53
C ASP A 17 -7.13 -3.23 17.04
N ASP A 18 -7.95 -4.25 16.79
CA ASP A 18 -8.46 -4.70 15.49
C ASP A 18 -9.33 -3.62 14.78
N ILE A 19 -9.05 -2.33 14.97
CA ILE A 19 -9.75 -1.16 14.42
C ILE A 19 -9.94 -1.27 12.91
N PHE A 20 -9.00 -1.93 12.23
CA PHE A 20 -9.01 -2.12 10.78
C PHE A 20 -9.68 -3.42 10.32
N LEU A 21 -10.01 -4.34 11.23
CA LEU A 21 -10.80 -5.55 10.96
C LEU A 21 -12.26 -5.35 11.39
N THR A 22 -12.74 -4.11 11.44
CA THR A 22 -14.14 -3.81 11.68
C THR A 22 -14.95 -3.94 10.39
N PRO A 23 -16.24 -4.30 10.44
CA PRO A 23 -17.06 -4.39 9.24
C PRO A 23 -17.09 -3.10 8.41
N GLN A 24 -16.98 -1.95 9.07
CA GLN A 24 -16.89 -0.63 8.44
C GLN A 24 -15.58 -0.46 7.67
N ALA A 25 -14.45 -0.92 8.22
CA ALA A 25 -13.16 -0.88 7.54
C ALA A 25 -13.06 -1.92 6.41
N LEU A 26 -13.69 -3.09 6.58
CA LEU A 26 -13.68 -4.21 5.62
C LEU A 26 -14.74 -4.06 4.51
N GLY A 27 -15.76 -3.23 4.71
CA GLY A 27 -16.92 -3.09 3.83
C GLY A 27 -17.85 -4.32 3.79
N LYS A 28 -17.64 -5.31 4.67
CA LYS A 28 -18.37 -6.59 4.81
C LYS A 28 -18.26 -7.09 6.25
N SER A 29 -18.99 -8.13 6.66
CA SER A 29 -18.69 -8.77 7.96
C SER A 29 -17.29 -9.39 7.95
N VAL A 30 -16.71 -9.63 9.12
CA VAL A 30 -15.40 -10.29 9.25
C VAL A 30 -15.44 -11.67 8.61
N GLU A 31 -16.48 -12.44 8.87
CA GLU A 31 -16.66 -13.79 8.32
C GLU A 31 -16.77 -13.77 6.80
N GLU A 32 -17.56 -12.84 6.25
CA GLU A 32 -17.69 -12.65 4.81
C GLU A 32 -16.36 -12.25 4.17
N TYR A 33 -15.60 -11.36 4.81
CA TYR A 33 -14.29 -10.94 4.33
C TYR A 33 -13.30 -12.10 4.32
N VAL A 34 -13.26 -12.91 5.39
CA VAL A 34 -12.40 -14.10 5.48
C VAL A 34 -12.72 -15.12 4.38
N GLN A 35 -14.00 -15.33 4.06
CA GLN A 35 -14.38 -16.21 2.95
C GLN A 35 -14.05 -15.62 1.59
N TRP A 36 -14.19 -14.29 1.44
CA TRP A 36 -13.87 -13.58 0.21
C TRP A 36 -12.37 -13.61 -0.07
N ILE A 37 -11.51 -13.23 0.88
CA ILE A 37 -10.06 -13.10 0.65
C ILE A 37 -9.34 -14.44 0.38
N LYS A 38 -9.99 -15.57 0.71
CA LYS A 38 -9.49 -16.92 0.40
C LYS A 38 -9.68 -17.34 -1.07
N LYS A 39 -10.51 -16.62 -1.84
CA LYS A 39 -10.74 -16.92 -3.27
C LYS A 39 -9.54 -16.46 -4.08
N LYS A 40 -9.20 -17.19 -5.16
CA LYS A 40 -8.04 -16.87 -6.00
C LYS A 40 -8.19 -15.55 -6.76
N GLU A 41 -9.43 -15.14 -6.97
CA GLU A 41 -9.81 -13.95 -7.73
C GLU A 41 -9.86 -12.69 -6.85
N SER A 42 -9.74 -12.84 -5.53
CA SER A 42 -9.75 -11.72 -4.59
C SER A 42 -8.38 -11.08 -4.51
N TRP A 43 -8.35 -9.75 -4.58
CA TRP A 43 -7.12 -8.97 -4.53
C TRP A 43 -6.93 -8.41 -3.12
N GLY A 44 -5.76 -8.69 -2.54
CA GLY A 44 -5.37 -8.07 -1.27
C GLY A 44 -5.00 -6.60 -1.45
N GLY A 45 -5.03 -5.84 -0.35
CA GLY A 45 -4.63 -4.44 -0.35
C GLY A 45 -4.12 -3.99 1.02
N ALA A 46 -4.48 -2.78 1.43
CA ALA A 46 -4.00 -2.17 2.67
C ALA A 46 -4.24 -3.02 3.93
N VAL A 47 -5.34 -3.78 3.99
CA VAL A 47 -5.65 -4.68 5.10
C VAL A 47 -4.66 -5.86 5.12
N GLU A 48 -4.49 -6.54 3.99
CA GLU A 48 -3.57 -7.68 3.85
C GLU A 48 -2.12 -7.26 4.09
N LEU A 49 -1.69 -6.12 3.56
CA LEU A 49 -0.34 -5.60 3.79
C LEU A 49 -0.09 -5.32 5.29
N ARG A 50 -1.08 -4.79 6.01
CA ARG A 50 -0.97 -4.57 7.45
C ARG A 50 -0.92 -5.88 8.24
N LEU A 51 -1.72 -6.87 7.85
CA LEU A 51 -1.68 -8.21 8.45
C LEU A 51 -0.34 -8.90 8.18
N ALA A 52 0.19 -8.79 6.96
CA ALA A 52 1.49 -9.33 6.57
C ALA A 52 2.62 -8.66 7.35
N ALA A 53 2.64 -7.32 7.41
CA ALA A 53 3.61 -6.55 8.21
C ALA A 53 3.63 -7.01 9.67
N ARG A 54 2.45 -7.27 10.25
CA ARG A 54 2.32 -7.81 11.61
C ARG A 54 2.83 -9.24 11.74
N ALA A 55 2.43 -10.12 10.82
CA ALA A 55 2.81 -11.54 10.87
C ALA A 55 4.32 -11.75 10.69
N PHE A 56 4.95 -10.93 9.85
CA PHE A 56 6.38 -11.02 9.55
C PHE A 56 7.25 -10.05 10.36
N HIS A 57 6.65 -9.23 11.22
CA HIS A 57 7.35 -8.22 12.04
C HIS A 57 8.26 -7.28 11.22
N VAL A 58 7.75 -6.79 10.09
CA VAL A 58 8.49 -5.94 9.13
C VAL A 58 7.62 -4.74 8.72
N CYS A 59 8.22 -3.55 8.46
CA CYS A 59 7.50 -2.49 7.75
C CYS A 59 7.39 -2.86 6.26
N ILE A 60 6.20 -2.79 5.70
CA ILE A 60 6.02 -2.86 4.25
C ILE A 60 5.83 -1.43 3.75
N LEU A 61 6.73 -0.95 2.92
CA LEU A 61 6.61 0.34 2.24
C LEU A 61 5.94 0.12 0.89
N SER A 62 4.72 0.64 0.71
CA SER A 62 4.06 0.70 -0.59
C SER A 62 4.28 2.07 -1.21
N ILE A 63 4.97 2.13 -2.34
CA ILE A 63 5.26 3.35 -3.09
C ILE A 63 4.25 3.48 -4.23
N ASP A 64 3.32 4.42 -4.09
CA ASP A 64 2.32 4.73 -5.10
C ASP A 64 2.99 5.48 -6.26
N ILE A 65 3.06 4.86 -7.44
CA ILE A 65 3.70 5.45 -8.63
C ILE A 65 3.00 6.76 -9.02
N ALA A 66 1.67 6.82 -8.97
CA ALA A 66 0.91 7.97 -9.44
C ALA A 66 1.23 9.22 -8.60
N THR A 67 1.36 9.05 -7.28
CA THR A 67 1.50 10.18 -6.33
C THR A 67 2.89 10.35 -5.73
N LEU A 68 3.76 9.34 -5.86
CA LEU A 68 5.04 9.20 -5.15
C LEU A 68 4.92 9.20 -3.62
N ARG A 69 3.71 8.95 -3.10
CA ARG A 69 3.48 8.77 -1.67
C ARG A 69 4.02 7.40 -1.25
N VAL A 70 4.62 7.35 -0.05
CA VAL A 70 5.03 6.12 0.60
C VAL A 70 4.07 5.82 1.75
N ASP A 71 3.33 4.72 1.64
CA ASP A 71 2.50 4.20 2.72
C ASP A 71 3.33 3.14 3.50
N CYS A 72 3.70 3.41 4.76
CA CYS A 72 4.34 2.41 5.63
C CYS A 72 3.28 1.67 6.45
N TYR A 73 3.27 0.35 6.30
CA TYR A 73 2.52 -0.58 7.13
C TYR A 73 3.50 -1.21 8.11
N SER A 74 3.48 -0.82 9.39
CA SER A 74 4.36 -1.39 10.42
C SER A 74 3.61 -1.64 11.74
N THR A 75 4.13 -2.55 12.56
CA THR A 75 3.69 -2.75 13.95
C THR A 75 4.49 -1.95 14.96
N THR A 76 5.64 -1.42 14.55
CA THR A 76 6.56 -0.62 15.36
C THR A 76 6.76 0.72 14.68
N GLU A 77 6.55 1.82 15.41
CA GLU A 77 6.77 3.16 14.87
C GLU A 77 8.28 3.42 14.70
N GLY A 78 8.72 3.60 13.44
CA GLY A 78 10.03 4.15 13.09
C GLY A 78 11.25 3.30 13.49
N LYS A 79 11.07 2.00 13.73
CA LYS A 79 12.15 1.05 14.07
C LYS A 79 11.85 -0.33 13.49
N GLY A 80 12.89 -1.07 13.16
CA GLY A 80 12.82 -2.44 12.63
C GLY A 80 13.41 -2.53 11.24
N GLN A 81 12.95 -3.48 10.44
CA GLN A 81 13.34 -3.66 9.05
C GLN A 81 12.17 -3.31 8.12
N TYR A 82 12.46 -3.01 6.87
CA TYR A 82 11.45 -2.79 5.85
C TYR A 82 11.75 -3.52 4.53
N VAL A 83 10.68 -3.79 3.81
CA VAL A 83 10.67 -4.16 2.40
C VAL A 83 9.94 -3.08 1.60
N ALA A 84 10.22 -2.96 0.30
CA ALA A 84 9.58 -1.98 -0.56
C ALA A 84 8.80 -2.65 -1.70
N LEU A 85 7.59 -2.14 -1.94
CA LEU A 85 6.71 -2.50 -3.05
C LEU A 85 6.46 -1.25 -3.90
N LEU A 86 6.43 -1.40 -5.23
CA LEU A 86 5.79 -0.44 -6.12
C LEU A 86 4.32 -0.78 -6.23
N TYR A 87 3.48 0.25 -6.24
CA TYR A 87 2.05 0.13 -6.51
C TYR A 87 1.68 0.98 -7.72
N ASP A 88 1.17 0.33 -8.76
CA ASP A 88 0.79 1.01 -10.00
C ASP A 88 -0.69 1.40 -10.04
N GLY A 89 -1.46 1.15 -8.97
CA GLY A 89 -2.91 1.40 -8.92
C GLY A 89 -3.76 0.13 -9.00
N ILE A 90 -3.21 -0.98 -9.49
CA ILE A 90 -3.89 -2.28 -9.59
C ILE A 90 -2.98 -3.48 -9.27
N HIS A 91 -1.66 -3.30 -9.27
CA HIS A 91 -0.65 -4.34 -9.06
C HIS A 91 0.42 -3.89 -8.08
N TYR A 92 1.02 -4.86 -7.37
CA TYR A 92 2.16 -4.66 -6.49
C TYR A 92 3.37 -5.43 -7.01
N ASP A 93 4.50 -4.72 -7.18
CA ASP A 93 5.77 -5.33 -7.57
C ASP A 93 6.82 -5.16 -6.45
N PRO A 94 7.50 -6.23 -6.01
CA PRO A 94 8.55 -6.12 -5.02
C PRO A 94 9.81 -5.48 -5.61
N LEU A 95 10.49 -4.65 -4.82
CA LEU A 95 11.78 -4.08 -5.18
C LEU A 95 12.91 -4.77 -4.41
N ALA A 96 14.01 -4.99 -5.12
CA ALA A 96 15.25 -5.54 -4.57
C ALA A 96 16.45 -4.72 -5.03
N ALA A 97 17.49 -4.65 -4.21
CA ALA A 97 18.79 -4.14 -4.62
C ALA A 97 19.66 -5.30 -5.09
N SER A 98 20.22 -5.16 -6.30
CA SER A 98 21.26 -6.04 -6.81
C SER A 98 22.58 -5.29 -6.77
N PHE A 99 23.58 -5.84 -6.09
CA PHE A 99 24.91 -5.24 -5.95
C PHE A 99 25.87 -5.78 -7.00
N ALA A 100 25.44 -5.85 -8.26
CA ALA A 100 26.26 -6.35 -9.35
C ALA A 100 27.57 -5.56 -9.46
N ASP A 101 28.69 -6.25 -9.39
CA ASP A 101 29.96 -5.74 -9.91
C ASP A 101 29.92 -5.90 -11.45
N GLU A 102 30.42 -4.92 -12.20
CA GLU A 102 30.32 -4.89 -13.68
C GLU A 102 30.95 -6.12 -14.35
N PHE A 103 31.76 -6.87 -13.61
CA PHE A 103 32.60 -7.95 -14.11
C PHE A 103 32.08 -9.37 -13.83
N GLU A 104 31.07 -9.55 -12.96
CA GLU A 104 30.50 -10.88 -12.70
C GLU A 104 28.97 -10.83 -12.52
N PRO A 105 28.21 -11.69 -13.24
CA PRO A 105 26.77 -11.78 -13.04
C PRO A 105 26.49 -12.31 -11.63
N ILE A 106 25.91 -11.46 -10.79
CA ILE A 106 25.46 -11.87 -9.46
C ILE A 106 24.17 -12.69 -9.60
N PRO A 107 24.07 -13.87 -8.95
CA PRO A 107 22.86 -14.66 -9.00
C PRO A 107 21.70 -13.91 -8.32
N PRO A 108 20.45 -14.02 -8.80
CA PRO A 108 19.29 -13.38 -8.16
C PRO A 108 19.12 -13.70 -6.67
N ALA A 109 19.69 -14.82 -6.21
CA ALA A 109 19.70 -15.20 -4.80
C ALA A 109 20.52 -14.25 -3.89
N ALA A 110 21.36 -13.39 -4.46
CA ALA A 110 22.12 -12.38 -3.73
C ALA A 110 21.44 -10.99 -3.76
N ASP A 111 20.29 -10.86 -4.41
CA ASP A 111 19.49 -9.65 -4.33
C ASP A 111 18.98 -9.44 -2.90
N MET A 112 19.07 -8.21 -2.42
CA MET A 112 18.62 -7.83 -1.08
C MET A 112 17.26 -7.13 -1.15
N THR A 113 16.29 -7.62 -0.37
CA THR A 113 14.94 -7.05 -0.28
C THR A 113 14.62 -6.43 1.07
N LEU A 114 15.44 -6.72 2.09
CA LEU A 114 15.21 -6.33 3.49
C LEU A 114 16.28 -5.33 3.94
N PHE A 115 15.83 -4.18 4.45
CA PHE A 115 16.70 -3.07 4.85
C PHE A 115 16.31 -2.55 6.23
N GLU A 116 17.24 -1.98 7.00
CA GLU A 116 16.94 -1.38 8.30
C GLU A 116 16.10 -0.11 8.15
N LEU A 117 15.02 0.04 8.89
CA LEU A 117 14.22 1.27 8.95
C LEU A 117 14.86 2.26 9.93
N ASP A 118 15.87 3.00 9.46
CA ASP A 118 16.58 4.00 10.24
C ASP A 118 15.92 5.39 10.20
N ALA A 119 16.52 6.34 10.91
CA ALA A 119 16.04 7.72 10.97
C ALA A 119 16.03 8.41 9.59
N SER A 120 17.04 8.18 8.75
CA SER A 120 17.13 8.78 7.42
C SER A 120 16.01 8.28 6.51
N ALA A 121 15.73 6.96 6.51
CA ALA A 121 14.62 6.40 5.77
C ALA A 121 13.27 6.91 6.29
N THR A 122 13.11 6.99 7.62
CA THR A 122 11.90 7.52 8.26
C THR A 122 11.64 8.98 7.87
N ASP A 123 12.68 9.81 7.82
CA ASP A 123 12.58 11.21 7.42
C ASP A 123 12.16 11.36 5.95
N ILE A 124 12.67 10.51 5.05
CA ILE A 124 12.23 10.48 3.64
C ILE A 124 10.76 10.09 3.53
N ILE A 125 10.31 9.06 4.24
CA ILE A 125 8.91 8.61 4.22
C ILE A 125 7.97 9.77 4.63
N LYS A 126 8.33 10.51 5.69
CA LYS A 126 7.51 11.61 6.22
C LYS A 126 7.55 12.86 5.35
N SER A 127 8.72 13.21 4.80
CA SER A 127 8.92 14.44 4.05
C SER A 127 8.50 14.33 2.58
N GLY A 128 8.54 13.13 2.02
CA GLY A 128 8.26 12.87 0.62
C GLY A 128 9.50 12.93 -0.28
N TYR A 129 9.36 12.40 -1.49
CA TYR A 129 10.47 12.28 -2.44
C TYR A 129 11.08 13.65 -2.81
N GLY A 130 12.41 13.72 -2.76
CA GLY A 130 13.17 14.90 -3.17
C GLY A 130 13.30 16.01 -2.11
N VAL A 131 12.73 15.84 -0.92
CA VAL A 131 12.80 16.86 0.15
C VAL A 131 14.07 16.70 1.01
N ILE A 132 14.38 15.48 1.44
CA ILE A 132 15.54 15.17 2.27
C ILE A 132 16.47 14.20 1.51
N PRO A 133 17.78 14.49 1.41
CA PRO A 133 18.73 13.57 0.78
C PRO A 133 19.00 12.34 1.67
N PRO A 134 19.25 11.17 1.08
CA PRO A 134 19.59 9.97 1.85
C PRO A 134 20.98 10.08 2.47
N SER A 135 21.12 9.66 3.74
CA SER A 135 22.37 9.68 4.49
C SER A 135 22.85 8.31 4.99
N SER A 136 22.15 7.22 4.66
CA SER A 136 22.51 5.84 5.01
C SER A 136 22.33 4.89 3.82
N GLU A 137 22.89 3.68 3.88
CA GLU A 137 22.68 2.66 2.83
C GLU A 137 21.19 2.32 2.68
N SER A 138 20.50 2.20 3.81
CA SER A 138 19.07 1.98 3.85
C SER A 138 18.30 3.10 3.14
N SER A 139 18.55 4.36 3.49
CA SER A 139 17.80 5.46 2.87
C SER A 139 18.17 5.68 1.41
N ARG A 140 19.39 5.29 0.99
CA ARG A 140 19.77 5.26 -0.43
C ARG A 140 18.98 4.22 -1.22
N PHE A 141 18.72 3.04 -0.65
CA PHE A 141 17.83 2.06 -1.28
C PHE A 141 16.41 2.63 -1.47
N LEU A 142 15.79 3.15 -0.40
CA LEU A 142 14.47 3.78 -0.49
C LEU A 142 14.44 4.93 -1.51
N TYR A 143 15.46 5.79 -1.50
CA TYR A 143 15.55 6.89 -2.45
C TYR A 143 15.66 6.41 -3.90
N SER A 144 16.35 5.29 -4.13
CA SER A 144 16.44 4.65 -5.45
C SER A 144 15.09 4.05 -5.88
N CYS A 145 14.35 3.44 -4.96
CA CYS A 145 12.98 2.98 -5.20
C CYS A 145 12.07 4.13 -5.64
N LEU A 146 12.15 5.27 -4.96
CA LEU A 146 11.39 6.48 -5.30
C LEU A 146 11.80 7.08 -6.65
N LYS A 147 13.08 7.01 -7.02
CA LYS A 147 13.55 7.39 -8.36
C LYS A 147 12.93 6.52 -9.45
N ILE A 148 12.83 5.21 -9.23
CA ILE A 148 12.17 4.30 -10.16
C ILE A 148 10.69 4.68 -10.28
N ALA A 149 9.99 4.87 -9.16
CA ALA A 149 8.60 5.31 -9.16
C ALA A 149 8.41 6.64 -9.91
N ASP A 150 9.28 7.63 -9.71
CA ASP A 150 9.23 8.91 -10.41
C ASP A 150 9.46 8.77 -11.92
N ALA A 151 10.37 7.89 -12.36
CA ALA A 151 10.56 7.58 -13.77
C ALA A 151 9.31 6.92 -14.38
N LEU A 152 8.76 5.90 -13.72
CA LEU A 152 7.53 5.22 -14.16
C LEU A 152 6.33 6.18 -14.21
N ARG A 153 6.22 7.08 -13.22
CA ARG A 153 5.19 8.12 -13.18
C ARG A 153 5.28 9.05 -14.38
N LYS A 154 6.48 9.52 -14.72
CA LYS A 154 6.73 10.39 -15.89
C LYS A 154 6.39 9.71 -17.20
N GLU A 155 6.52 8.38 -17.26
CA GLU A 155 6.11 7.55 -18.39
C GLU A 155 4.63 7.14 -18.34
N HIS A 156 3.87 7.60 -17.34
CA HIS A 156 2.48 7.21 -17.10
C HIS A 156 2.27 5.68 -16.99
N LYS A 157 3.26 4.96 -16.45
CA LYS A 157 3.18 3.51 -16.15
C LYS A 157 2.46 3.26 -14.83
N TYR A 158 1.21 3.68 -14.76
CA TYR A 158 0.30 3.43 -13.65
C TYR A 158 -1.14 3.52 -14.14
N THR A 159 -2.06 2.96 -13.37
CA THR A 159 -3.49 2.88 -13.64
C THR A 159 -4.25 3.79 -12.67
N ASP A 160 -4.88 4.85 -13.20
CA ASP A 160 -5.68 5.75 -12.39
C ASP A 160 -7.11 5.23 -12.19
N VAL A 161 -7.27 4.35 -11.19
CA VAL A 161 -8.57 3.82 -10.75
C VAL A 161 -9.52 4.91 -10.24
N SER A 162 -9.01 6.09 -9.87
CA SER A 162 -9.85 7.22 -9.43
C SER A 162 -10.56 7.93 -10.58
N SER A 163 -10.16 7.63 -11.82
CA SER A 163 -10.76 8.19 -13.04
C SER A 163 -11.66 7.22 -13.80
N PHE A 164 -11.73 5.96 -13.37
CA PHE A 164 -12.45 4.90 -14.08
C PHE A 164 -13.93 5.24 -14.29
N ALA A 165 -14.42 4.97 -15.49
CA ALA A 165 -15.84 5.04 -15.79
C ALA A 165 -16.49 3.76 -15.24
N LEU A 166 -17.16 3.92 -14.10
CA LEU A 166 -17.87 2.85 -13.41
C LEU A 166 -19.37 2.96 -13.70
N ARG A 167 -20.06 1.84 -13.76
CA ARG A 167 -21.51 1.77 -13.83
C ARG A 167 -22.03 0.91 -12.69
N CYS A 168 -23.01 1.43 -11.95
CA CYS A 168 -23.73 0.61 -10.97
C CYS A 168 -24.51 -0.48 -11.72
N SER A 169 -24.25 -1.75 -11.41
CA SER A 169 -24.95 -2.88 -12.04
C SER A 169 -26.38 -3.06 -11.53
N GLU A 170 -26.72 -2.45 -10.39
CA GLU A 170 -28.05 -2.53 -9.77
C GLU A 170 -29.01 -1.48 -10.34
N CYS A 171 -28.55 -0.25 -10.60
CA CYS A 171 -29.40 0.86 -11.08
C CYS A 171 -28.97 1.47 -12.41
N GLY A 172 -27.80 1.09 -12.94
CA GLY A 172 -27.29 1.55 -14.23
C GLY A 172 -26.65 2.93 -14.23
N GLU A 173 -26.55 3.62 -13.08
CA GLU A 173 -25.94 4.96 -12.97
C GLU A 173 -24.44 4.94 -13.30
N ALA A 174 -24.01 5.90 -14.12
CA ALA A 174 -22.61 6.11 -14.47
C ALA A 174 -21.92 6.94 -13.40
N LEU A 175 -20.74 6.51 -12.98
CA LEU A 175 -19.96 7.00 -11.85
C LEU A 175 -18.50 7.14 -12.30
N LYS A 176 -17.80 8.12 -11.74
CA LYS A 176 -16.39 8.38 -12.03
C LYS A 176 -15.52 8.06 -10.82
N GLY A 177 -14.84 6.93 -10.90
CA GLY A 177 -13.88 6.45 -9.92
C GLY A 177 -14.49 6.05 -8.57
N GLU A 178 -13.60 5.63 -7.68
CA GLU A 178 -13.95 5.11 -6.36
C GLU A 178 -14.75 6.12 -5.50
N LYS A 179 -14.43 7.41 -5.59
CA LYS A 179 -15.08 8.44 -4.77
C LYS A 179 -16.58 8.55 -5.07
N GLU A 180 -16.95 8.54 -6.35
CA GLU A 180 -18.37 8.57 -6.75
C GLU A 180 -19.05 7.23 -6.46
N ALA A 181 -18.37 6.10 -6.65
CA ALA A 181 -18.88 4.78 -6.26
C ALA A 181 -19.18 4.68 -4.76
N MET A 182 -18.31 5.22 -3.91
CA MET A 182 -18.49 5.21 -2.46
C MET A 182 -19.61 6.16 -2.01
N ALA A 183 -19.72 7.35 -2.60
CA ALA A 183 -20.84 8.25 -2.36
C ALA A 183 -22.17 7.62 -2.80
N HIS A 184 -22.18 6.95 -3.96
CA HIS A 184 -23.33 6.23 -4.49
C HIS A 184 -23.76 5.09 -3.57
N SER A 185 -22.82 4.25 -3.15
CA SER A 185 -23.08 3.14 -2.22
C SER A 185 -23.64 3.62 -0.89
N THR A 186 -23.11 4.72 -0.35
CA THR A 186 -23.61 5.32 0.89
C THR A 186 -25.06 5.76 0.77
N LYS A 187 -25.42 6.37 -0.37
CA LYS A 187 -26.75 6.94 -0.63
C LYS A 187 -27.79 5.88 -1.01
N THR A 188 -27.39 4.89 -1.79
CA THR A 188 -28.31 3.94 -2.44
C THR A 188 -28.25 2.53 -1.88
N LYS A 189 -27.24 2.22 -1.06
CA LYS A 189 -26.89 0.88 -0.59
C LYS A 189 -26.47 -0.10 -1.70
N HIS A 190 -26.34 0.35 -2.93
CA HIS A 190 -25.78 -0.46 -4.01
C HIS A 190 -24.29 -0.67 -3.79
N THR A 191 -23.79 -1.85 -4.15
CA THR A 191 -22.38 -2.24 -3.97
C THR A 191 -21.78 -2.94 -5.19
N GLN A 192 -22.58 -3.19 -6.24
CA GLN A 192 -22.09 -3.81 -7.46
C GLN A 192 -21.76 -2.76 -8.52
N PHE A 193 -20.48 -2.56 -8.78
CA PHE A 193 -19.96 -1.64 -9.79
C PHE A 193 -19.21 -2.43 -10.87
N GLN A 194 -19.43 -2.07 -12.13
CA GLN A 194 -18.70 -2.61 -13.28
C GLN A 194 -18.00 -1.47 -14.02
N GLU A 195 -16.76 -1.70 -14.43
CA GLU A 195 -16.08 -0.79 -15.34
C GLU A 195 -16.71 -0.88 -16.73
N TYR A 196 -16.84 0.25 -17.41
CA TYR A 196 -17.29 0.28 -18.80
C TYR A 196 -16.42 1.22 -19.61
N ALA A 197 -16.02 0.77 -20.81
CA ALA A 197 -15.43 1.67 -21.79
C ALA A 197 -16.51 2.62 -22.31
N LYS A 198 -16.21 3.92 -22.35
CA LYS A 198 -17.04 4.90 -23.06
C LYS A 198 -17.12 4.59 -24.55
#